data_AF-A0A4Y7UJ66-F1
#
_entry.id   AF-A0A4Y7UJ66-F1
#
_cell.length_a   1.000
_cell.length_b   1.000
_cell.length_c   1.000
_cell.angle_alpha   90.00
_cell.angle_beta   90.00
_cell.angle_gamma   90.00
#
_symmetry.space_group_name_H-M   'P 1'
#
loop_
_entity.id
_entity.type
_entity.pdbx_description
1 polymer ?
#
loop_
_entity_poly.entity_id
_entity_poly.type
_entity_poly.pdbx_seq_one_letter_code
_entity_poly.pdbx_strand_id
1 'polypeptide(L)'
;MKFTIRHSSLLYQAIVLVLFCLSMGSCTEQYAFQTNTFESMLVVQANITNELKKQEIKITRSYRLEENGPTPEKGATVYVTDSENNNYEFEFEDFSGLYVSNNPFQAVPGRSYQLNFTTKEGKSYSSAMETLTPVSEINVEPKIETVDGEKGVQIRVTSNDPSSKSQFYRFEYDETYKVVAPDWKPNKLIVDPSNPGPEYTFLTVPRNNGESRICYTTKKSDDLMLISNVGLSEDRINLPIRFINIKDPIIMQRYSIIVRQYVQNLASYTYYKTLKNLSTSASLLSQVQPGFNYGNLKSNDDPDEKIIGFFEVSSISSKRIFFNFRDIFITDQHPPFFFSCAPLELSNCWNVGCGGPKIYSIVTGLGREFIFYGSQNYMENIIFVPSPCGDCTQISSNIRPLFWID
;
A
#
# COMPACT_ATOMS: atom_id res chain seq x y z
N MET A 1 -62.67 -38.46 -13.12
CA MET A 1 -62.74 -37.60 -11.91
C MET A 1 -61.55 -37.72 -10.93
N LYS A 2 -60.56 -38.61 -11.14
CA LYS A 2 -59.37 -38.74 -10.25
C LYS A 2 -58.12 -37.94 -10.69
N PHE A 3 -58.01 -37.54 -11.95
CA PHE A 3 -56.83 -36.81 -12.47
C PHE A 3 -56.83 -35.32 -12.12
N THR A 4 -57.99 -34.67 -12.10
CA THR A 4 -58.13 -33.23 -11.79
C THR A 4 -57.86 -32.90 -10.31
N ILE A 5 -58.11 -33.83 -9.39
CA ILE A 5 -57.90 -33.66 -7.93
C ILE A 5 -56.40 -33.73 -7.57
N ARG A 6 -55.57 -34.43 -8.37
CA ARG A 6 -54.13 -34.58 -8.09
C ARG A 6 -53.32 -33.35 -8.52
N HIS A 7 -53.74 -32.67 -9.58
CA HIS A 7 -53.11 -31.41 -10.01
C HIS A 7 -53.41 -30.24 -9.07
N SER A 8 -54.62 -30.17 -8.48
CA SER A 8 -54.95 -29.13 -7.50
C SER A 8 -54.17 -29.29 -6.19
N SER A 9 -53.91 -30.53 -5.75
CA SER A 9 -53.08 -30.83 -4.58
C SER A 9 -51.60 -30.43 -4.76
N LEU A 10 -51.02 -30.69 -5.94
CA LEU A 10 -49.65 -30.30 -6.28
C LEU A 10 -49.51 -28.78 -6.41
N LEU A 11 -50.52 -28.11 -6.99
CA LEU A 11 -50.55 -26.65 -7.08
C LEU A 11 -50.63 -25.99 -5.70
N TYR A 12 -51.44 -26.56 -4.79
CA TYR A 12 -51.57 -26.08 -3.42
C TYR A 12 -50.27 -26.25 -2.63
N GLN A 13 -49.58 -27.38 -2.79
CA GLN A 13 -48.27 -27.61 -2.18
C GLN A 13 -47.20 -26.65 -2.72
N ALA A 14 -47.21 -26.37 -4.03
CA ALA A 14 -46.31 -25.39 -4.62
C ALA A 14 -46.58 -23.96 -4.11
N ILE A 15 -47.85 -23.58 -3.97
CA ILE A 15 -48.25 -22.26 -3.44
C ILE A 15 -47.84 -22.12 -1.97
N VAL A 16 -48.05 -23.16 -1.14
CA VAL A 16 -47.64 -23.15 0.26
C VAL A 16 -46.12 -23.08 0.40
N LEU A 17 -45.38 -23.78 -0.45
CA LEU A 17 -43.90 -23.72 -0.47
C LEU A 17 -43.40 -22.34 -0.89
N VAL A 18 -44.02 -21.72 -1.89
CA VAL A 18 -43.70 -20.36 -2.34
C VAL A 18 -44.02 -19.33 -1.25
N LEU A 19 -45.16 -19.45 -0.56
CA LEU A 19 -45.51 -18.59 0.57
C LEU A 19 -44.53 -18.76 1.74
N PHE A 20 -44.09 -19.98 2.02
CA PHE A 20 -43.11 -20.26 3.07
C PHE A 20 -41.74 -19.65 2.74
N CYS A 21 -41.27 -19.79 1.50
CA CYS A 21 -40.03 -19.15 1.03
C CYS A 21 -40.09 -17.61 1.07
N LEU A 22 -41.26 -17.01 0.77
CA LEU A 22 -41.48 -15.56 0.88
C LEU A 22 -41.42 -15.07 2.35
N SER A 23 -41.81 -15.91 3.31
CA SER A 23 -41.78 -15.55 4.74
C SER A 23 -40.37 -15.59 5.38
N MET A 24 -39.40 -16.27 4.76
CA MET A 24 -38.01 -16.30 5.21
C MET A 24 -37.16 -15.16 4.61
N GLY A 25 -37.73 -14.34 3.72
CA GLY A 25 -37.11 -13.13 3.18
C GLY A 25 -37.22 -11.94 4.14
N SER A 26 -36.75 -12.08 5.38
CA SER A 26 -36.55 -10.91 6.24
C SER A 26 -35.33 -10.16 5.72
N CYS A 27 -35.58 -9.07 5.00
CA CYS A 27 -34.56 -8.06 4.75
C CYS A 27 -34.12 -7.52 6.12
N THR A 28 -32.93 -7.90 6.57
CA THR A 28 -32.31 -7.23 7.71
C THR A 28 -32.01 -5.81 7.26
N GLU A 29 -32.74 -4.82 7.77
CA GLU A 29 -32.36 -3.43 7.55
C GLU A 29 -30.95 -3.22 8.10
N GLN A 30 -30.07 -2.70 7.24
CA GLN A 30 -28.71 -2.38 7.64
C GLN A 30 -28.81 -1.23 8.64
N TYR A 31 -28.51 -1.51 9.91
CA TYR A 31 -28.49 -0.48 10.94
C TYR A 31 -27.35 0.49 10.60
N ALA A 32 -27.70 1.65 10.06
CA ALA A 32 -26.75 2.73 9.85
C ALA A 32 -26.43 3.33 11.22
N PHE A 33 -25.29 2.93 11.80
CA PHE A 33 -24.74 3.63 12.95
C PHE A 33 -24.54 5.09 12.52
N GLN A 34 -25.31 6.01 13.09
CA GLN A 34 -25.08 7.44 12.92
C GLN A 34 -24.48 7.96 14.21
N THR A 35 -23.23 8.43 14.16
CA THR A 35 -22.62 9.10 15.31
C THR A 35 -23.25 10.48 15.49
N ASN A 36 -24.12 10.64 16.49
CA ASN A 36 -24.83 11.91 16.76
C ASN A 36 -23.94 13.00 17.39
N THR A 37 -22.73 12.65 17.85
CA THR A 37 -21.76 13.57 18.44
C THR A 37 -20.39 13.37 17.79
N PHE A 38 -20.08 14.17 16.77
CA PHE A 38 -18.77 14.18 16.13
C PHE A 38 -18.17 15.58 16.22
N GLU A 39 -17.03 15.67 16.88
CA GLU A 39 -16.19 16.87 16.92
C GLU A 39 -15.04 16.66 15.93
N SER A 40 -14.94 17.55 14.95
CA SER A 40 -13.84 17.51 13.99
C SER A 40 -12.57 18.01 14.66
N MET A 41 -11.58 17.13 14.77
CA MET A 41 -10.30 17.39 15.43
C MET A 41 -9.20 17.44 14.39
N LEU A 42 -8.21 18.30 14.61
CA LEU A 42 -7.00 18.31 13.80
C LEU A 42 -6.13 17.09 14.12
N VAL A 43 -5.59 16.49 13.07
CA VAL A 43 -4.66 15.37 13.11
C VAL A 43 -3.41 15.76 12.34
N VAL A 44 -2.29 15.90 13.05
CA VAL A 44 -1.01 16.35 12.51
C VAL A 44 0.03 15.22 12.57
N GLN A 45 0.70 14.98 11.45
CA GLN A 45 1.87 14.10 11.36
C GLN A 45 3.02 14.92 10.80
N ALA A 46 4.05 15.15 11.60
CA ALA A 46 5.19 15.98 11.21
C ALA A 46 6.48 15.36 11.75
N ASN A 47 7.43 15.07 10.87
CA ASN A 47 8.76 14.60 11.25
C ASN A 47 9.82 15.36 10.44
N ILE A 48 10.64 16.15 11.12
CA ILE A 48 11.79 16.82 10.52
C ILE A 48 13.03 15.97 10.77
N THR A 49 13.78 15.68 9.70
CA THR A 49 14.93 14.78 9.75
C THR A 49 16.23 15.49 9.41
N ASN A 50 17.37 14.82 9.65
CA ASN A 50 18.70 15.27 9.23
C ASN A 50 19.02 14.94 7.75
N GLU A 51 18.03 14.56 6.94
CA GLU A 51 18.19 14.45 5.48
C GLU A 51 17.96 15.82 4.82
N LEU A 52 18.88 16.27 3.98
CA LEU A 52 18.71 17.49 3.18
C LEU A 52 17.71 17.25 2.04
N LYS A 53 16.44 17.57 2.30
CA LYS A 53 15.34 17.44 1.34
C LYS A 53 14.25 18.47 1.63
N LYS A 54 13.27 18.56 0.73
CA LYS A 54 12.00 19.20 1.10
C LYS A 54 11.32 18.35 2.17
N GLN A 55 11.07 18.94 3.33
CA GLN A 55 10.43 18.25 4.45
C GLN A 55 8.92 18.28 4.23
N GLU A 56 8.20 17.32 4.82
CA GLU A 56 6.77 17.13 4.60
C GLU A 56 6.02 17.09 5.93
N ILE A 57 4.84 17.70 5.95
CA ILE A 57 3.93 17.75 7.09
C ILE A 57 2.53 17.41 6.60
N LYS A 58 1.85 16.49 7.27
CA LYS A 58 0.45 16.15 6.98
C LYS A 58 -0.45 16.74 8.04
N ILE A 59 -1.39 17.58 7.63
CA ILE A 59 -2.43 18.12 8.49
C ILE A 59 -3.77 17.70 7.89
N THR A 60 -4.56 16.99 8.68
CA THR A 60 -5.86 16.47 8.28
C THR A 60 -6.89 16.73 9.37
N ARG A 61 -8.17 16.56 9.05
CA ARG A 61 -9.23 16.49 10.05
C ARG A 61 -9.64 15.05 10.28
N SER A 62 -10.03 14.76 11.53
CA SER A 62 -10.74 13.53 11.85
C SER A 62 -11.99 13.44 10.98
N TYR A 63 -12.46 12.21 10.79
CA TYR A 63 -13.61 11.90 9.94
C TYR A 63 -14.49 10.88 10.65
N ARG A 64 -15.76 10.83 10.27
CA ARG A 64 -16.71 9.86 10.80
C ARG A 64 -16.49 8.50 10.17
N LEU A 65 -17.03 7.46 10.80
CA LEU A 65 -16.91 6.09 10.28
C LEU A 65 -17.54 5.94 8.89
N GLU A 66 -18.58 6.73 8.59
CA GLU A 66 -19.31 6.66 7.32
C GLU A 66 -18.62 7.43 6.18
N GLU A 67 -17.55 8.19 6.48
CA GLU A 67 -16.84 9.02 5.52
C GLU A 67 -15.67 8.28 4.86
N ASN A 68 -15.31 8.70 3.64
CA ASN A 68 -14.27 8.08 2.82
C ASN A 68 -12.83 8.48 3.24
N GLY A 69 -12.54 8.46 4.54
CA GLY A 69 -11.22 8.77 5.07
C GLY A 69 -11.01 10.24 5.47
N PRO A 70 -9.80 10.57 5.97
CA PRO A 70 -9.48 11.89 6.48
C PRO A 70 -9.36 12.91 5.35
N THR A 71 -9.86 14.12 5.59
CA THR A 71 -9.74 15.24 4.65
C THR A 71 -8.51 16.10 4.98
N PRO A 72 -7.71 16.54 3.99
CA PRO A 72 -6.60 17.46 4.23
C PRO A 72 -7.08 18.83 4.72
N GLU A 73 -6.38 19.41 5.69
CA GLU A 73 -6.58 20.81 6.09
C GLU A 73 -5.92 21.72 5.06
N LYS A 74 -6.73 22.41 4.25
CA LYS A 74 -6.22 23.26 3.15
C LYS A 74 -6.18 24.73 3.53
N GLY A 75 -5.18 25.44 3.02
CA GLY A 75 -5.06 26.89 3.17
C GLY A 75 -4.58 27.36 4.54
N ALA A 76 -4.12 26.45 5.40
CA ALA A 76 -3.35 26.81 6.58
C ALA A 76 -1.98 27.39 6.20
N THR A 77 -1.52 28.38 6.96
CA THR A 77 -0.13 28.87 6.92
C THR A 77 0.71 27.98 7.83
N VAL A 78 1.72 27.29 7.29
CA VAL A 78 2.52 26.30 8.03
C VAL A 78 4.00 26.67 7.95
N TYR A 79 4.67 26.70 9.10
CA TYR A 79 6.10 26.94 9.16
C TYR A 79 6.76 26.27 10.37
N VAL A 80 8.06 25.99 10.24
CA VAL A 80 8.91 25.53 11.34
C VAL A 80 9.91 26.64 11.68
N THR A 81 10.08 26.94 12.96
CA THR A 81 11.15 27.83 13.44
C THR A 81 12.24 27.02 14.11
N ASP A 82 13.49 27.51 14.09
CA ASP A 82 14.57 26.94 14.88
C ASP A 82 15.11 27.92 15.95
N SER A 83 15.97 27.41 16.83
CA SER A 83 16.61 28.19 17.90
C SER A 83 17.52 29.33 17.43
N GLU A 84 17.81 29.44 16.13
CA GLU A 84 18.57 30.54 15.53
C GLU A 84 17.64 31.57 14.84
N ASN A 85 16.32 31.44 15.01
CA ASN A 85 15.28 32.25 14.37
C ASN A 85 15.21 32.08 12.84
N ASN A 86 15.70 30.96 12.30
CA ASN A 86 15.39 30.62 10.91
C ASN A 86 13.92 30.23 10.80
N ASN A 87 13.28 30.60 9.68
CA ASN A 87 11.90 30.25 9.38
C ASN A 87 11.83 29.39 8.12
N TYR A 88 11.24 28.19 8.23
CA TYR A 88 11.07 27.25 7.14
C TYR A 88 9.60 27.16 6.79
N GLU A 89 9.21 27.81 5.69
CA GLU A 89 7.82 27.87 5.22
C GLU A 89 7.44 26.64 4.38
N PHE A 90 6.18 26.23 4.47
CA PHE A 90 5.60 25.10 3.74
C PHE A 90 4.39 25.53 2.91
N GLU A 91 4.24 24.92 1.75
CA GLU A 91 3.11 25.11 0.82
C GLU A 91 2.33 23.81 0.65
N PHE A 92 1.00 23.90 0.50
CA PHE A 92 0.14 22.73 0.31
C PHE A 92 0.22 22.21 -1.13
N GLU A 93 0.50 20.92 -1.30
CA GLU A 93 0.55 20.26 -2.60
C GLU A 93 -0.70 19.39 -2.81
N ASP A 94 -1.60 19.80 -3.72
CA ASP A 94 -2.88 19.11 -3.96
C ASP A 94 -2.74 17.64 -4.36
N PHE A 95 -1.68 17.29 -5.08
CA PHE A 95 -1.47 15.92 -5.57
C PHE A 95 -1.10 14.93 -4.44
N SER A 96 -0.27 15.35 -3.50
CA SER A 96 0.14 14.52 -2.36
C SER A 96 -0.78 14.67 -1.14
N GLY A 97 -1.49 15.81 -1.03
CA GLY A 97 -2.28 16.17 0.15
C GLY A 97 -1.41 16.53 1.35
N LEU A 98 -0.15 16.96 1.11
CA LEU A 98 0.85 17.28 2.13
C LEU A 98 1.24 18.76 2.05
N TYR A 99 1.68 19.30 3.18
CA TYR A 99 2.46 20.54 3.23
C TYR A 99 3.93 20.22 3.00
N VAL A 100 4.53 20.84 2.00
CA VAL A 100 5.91 20.57 1.58
C VAL A 100 6.74 21.85 1.72
N SER A 101 7.94 21.76 2.31
CA SER A 101 8.77 22.94 2.54
C SER A 101 9.19 23.60 1.22
N ASN A 102 9.16 24.94 1.18
CA ASN A 102 9.49 25.72 -0.01
C ASN A 102 10.91 25.40 -0.50
N ASN A 103 11.85 25.37 0.44
CA ASN A 103 13.25 25.04 0.22
C ASN A 103 13.62 23.73 0.94
N PRO A 104 14.59 22.96 0.41
CA PRO A 104 15.14 21.83 1.13
C PRO A 104 15.93 22.30 2.35
N PHE A 105 15.76 21.61 3.48
CA PHE A 105 16.54 21.82 4.69
C PHE A 105 16.70 20.51 5.46
N GLN A 106 17.57 20.52 6.46
CA GLN A 106 17.79 19.38 7.35
C GLN A 106 17.87 19.87 8.79
N ALA A 107 17.43 19.06 9.73
CA ALA A 107 17.68 19.29 11.15
C ALA A 107 19.18 19.24 11.46
N VAL A 108 19.65 20.19 12.28
CA VAL A 108 21.05 20.34 12.66
C VAL A 108 21.22 19.94 14.13
N PRO A 109 22.24 19.14 14.49
CA PRO A 109 22.52 18.80 15.88
C PRO A 109 22.66 20.05 16.77
N GLY A 110 22.05 20.01 17.95
CA GLY A 110 22.12 21.10 18.93
C GLY A 110 21.12 22.25 18.70
N ARG A 111 20.36 22.25 17.59
CA ARG A 111 19.24 23.17 17.38
C ARG A 111 17.93 22.57 17.87
N SER A 112 17.06 23.41 18.42
CA SER A 112 15.67 23.06 18.65
C SER A 112 14.79 23.60 17.53
N TYR A 113 13.71 22.87 17.23
CA TYR A 113 12.74 23.21 16.20
C TYR A 113 11.34 23.22 16.81
N GLN A 114 10.45 24.05 16.25
CA GLN A 114 9.06 24.14 16.64
C GLN A 114 8.17 24.27 15.40
N LEU A 115 7.13 23.44 15.31
CA LEU A 115 6.08 23.59 14.31
C LEU A 115 5.07 24.64 14.76
N ASN A 116 4.72 25.54 13.84
CA ASN A 116 3.67 26.51 14.00
C ASN A 116 2.75 26.46 12.78
N PHE A 117 1.45 26.52 13.01
CA PHE A 117 0.51 26.69 11.90
C PHE A 117 -0.74 27.45 12.32
N THR A 118 -1.34 28.13 11.35
CA THR A 118 -2.60 28.84 11.51
C THR A 118 -3.57 28.35 10.45
N THR A 119 -4.74 27.86 10.85
CA THR A 119 -5.76 27.37 9.90
C THR A 119 -6.34 28.51 9.09
N LYS A 120 -7.09 28.18 8.03
CA LYS A 120 -7.77 29.16 7.21
C LYS A 120 -8.78 30.00 8.01
N GLU A 121 -9.38 29.42 9.05
CA GLU A 121 -10.30 30.12 9.97
C GLU A 121 -9.58 31.01 10.99
N GLY A 122 -8.24 31.06 10.98
CA GLY A 122 -7.45 31.93 11.84
C GLY A 122 -7.03 31.32 13.18
N LYS A 123 -7.35 30.05 13.46
CA LYS A 123 -6.92 29.37 14.68
C LYS A 123 -5.44 29.00 14.61
N SER A 124 -4.69 29.30 15.66
CA SER A 124 -3.24 29.11 15.74
C SER A 124 -2.85 27.95 16.65
N TYR A 125 -1.84 27.19 16.24
CA TYR A 125 -1.34 26.02 16.95
C TYR A 125 0.19 26.02 16.96
N SER A 126 0.77 25.45 18.01
CA SER A 126 2.22 25.26 18.13
C SER A 126 2.56 23.90 18.73
N SER A 127 3.73 23.36 18.38
CA SER A 127 4.30 22.21 19.05
C SER A 127 5.16 22.62 20.27
N ALA A 128 5.53 21.64 21.09
CA ALA A 128 6.71 21.75 21.93
C ALA A 128 7.98 21.90 21.07
N MET A 129 9.04 22.43 21.67
CA MET A 129 10.36 22.44 21.04
C MET A 129 10.98 21.05 21.08
N GLU A 130 11.48 20.60 19.94
CA GLU A 130 12.12 19.29 19.78
C GLU A 130 13.53 19.46 19.24
N THR A 131 14.44 18.53 19.57
CA THR A 131 15.84 18.57 19.12
C THR A 131 16.19 17.29 18.39
N LEU A 132 17.15 17.40 17.47
CA LEU A 132 17.61 16.25 16.72
C LEU A 132 18.27 15.21 17.64
N THR A 133 17.79 13.98 17.56
CA THR A 133 18.37 12.83 18.27
C THR A 133 19.73 12.42 17.70
N PRO A 134 20.55 11.66 18.45
CA PRO A 134 21.81 11.11 17.93
C PRO A 134 21.60 10.27 16.68
N VAL A 135 22.57 10.28 15.76
CA VAL A 135 22.54 9.43 14.56
C VAL A 135 23.07 8.04 14.90
N SER A 136 22.36 7.01 14.45
CA SER A 136 22.74 5.61 14.57
C SER A 136 22.66 4.96 13.19
N GLU A 137 23.79 4.48 12.66
CA GLU A 137 23.87 3.93 11.31
C GLU A 137 23.39 2.49 11.23
N ILE A 138 22.65 2.16 10.17
CA ILE A 138 22.14 0.81 9.95
C ILE A 138 22.87 0.07 8.83
N ASN A 139 22.94 -1.25 9.01
CA ASN A 139 23.19 -2.20 7.95
C ASN A 139 21.97 -3.10 7.75
N VAL A 140 21.75 -3.55 6.51
CA VAL A 140 20.61 -4.37 6.13
C VAL A 140 21.11 -5.55 5.32
N GLU A 141 20.79 -6.76 5.75
CA GLU A 141 21.30 -7.98 5.14
C GLU A 141 20.17 -9.00 4.92
N PRO A 142 20.06 -9.59 3.71
CA PRO A 142 19.21 -10.75 3.49
C PRO A 142 19.97 -12.03 3.84
N LYS A 143 19.33 -12.96 4.56
CA LYS A 143 19.87 -14.29 4.88
C LYS A 143 18.82 -15.36 4.60
N ILE A 144 19.27 -16.54 4.18
CA ILE A 144 18.38 -17.70 4.07
C ILE A 144 18.11 -18.21 5.47
N GLU A 145 16.85 -18.27 5.86
CA GLU A 145 16.42 -18.79 7.15
C GLU A 145 15.13 -19.60 7.00
N THR A 146 14.85 -20.42 8.02
CA THR A 146 13.57 -21.11 8.16
C THR A 146 12.83 -20.51 9.34
N VAL A 147 11.70 -19.86 9.07
CA VAL A 147 10.84 -19.23 10.07
C VAL A 147 9.50 -19.98 10.06
N ASP A 148 9.07 -20.47 11.21
CA ASP A 148 7.83 -21.23 11.37
C ASP A 148 7.68 -22.43 10.41
N GLY A 149 8.81 -23.09 10.10
CA GLY A 149 8.86 -24.25 9.20
C GLY A 149 8.94 -23.90 7.70
N GLU A 150 8.85 -22.62 7.34
CA GLU A 150 8.93 -22.15 5.97
C GLU A 150 10.34 -21.62 5.63
N LYS A 151 10.94 -22.12 4.55
CA LYS A 151 12.22 -21.61 4.03
C LYS A 151 11.99 -20.29 3.29
N GLY A 152 12.85 -19.31 3.52
CA GLY A 152 12.74 -18.02 2.85
C GLY A 152 13.95 -17.13 3.07
N VAL A 153 13.78 -15.87 2.68
CA VAL A 153 14.75 -14.80 2.92
C VAL A 153 14.29 -14.02 4.15
N GLN A 154 15.09 -14.06 5.21
CA GLN A 154 14.97 -13.16 6.34
C GLN A 154 15.86 -11.96 6.11
N ILE A 155 15.27 -10.78 5.97
CA ILE A 155 15.98 -9.51 5.93
C ILE A 155 16.12 -9.04 7.38
N ARG A 156 17.37 -8.76 7.78
CA ARG A 156 17.73 -8.29 9.12
C ARG A 156 18.32 -6.89 9.05
N VAL A 157 18.00 -6.09 10.06
CA VAL A 157 18.58 -4.77 10.28
C VAL A 157 19.48 -4.85 11.49
N THR A 158 20.72 -4.40 11.34
CA THR A 158 21.65 -4.28 12.46
C THR A 158 22.08 -2.84 12.63
N SER A 159 22.11 -2.37 13.87
CA SER A 159 22.61 -1.05 14.26
C SER A 159 23.48 -1.20 15.50
N ASN A 160 24.49 -0.36 15.63
CA ASN A 160 25.34 -0.30 16.82
C ASN A 160 25.60 1.17 17.15
N ASP A 161 25.17 1.62 18.33
CA ASP A 161 25.52 2.93 18.88
C ASP A 161 26.50 2.73 20.06
N PRO A 162 27.82 2.83 19.84
CA PRO A 162 28.81 2.66 20.90
C PRO A 162 28.70 3.72 22.01
N SER A 163 27.98 4.81 21.77
CA SER A 163 27.79 5.88 22.76
C SER A 163 26.59 5.63 23.69
N SER A 164 25.75 4.63 23.39
CA SER A 164 24.51 4.30 24.12
C SER A 164 23.61 5.50 24.39
N LYS A 165 23.64 6.50 23.50
CA LYS A 165 22.81 7.71 23.60
C LYS A 165 21.45 7.53 22.94
N SER A 166 21.35 6.55 22.05
CA SER A 166 20.11 6.13 21.42
C SER A 166 19.45 5.04 22.27
N GLN A 167 18.13 5.10 22.46
CA GLN A 167 17.42 4.13 23.30
C GLN A 167 16.10 3.67 22.67
N PHE A 168 15.52 4.50 21.82
CA PHE A 168 14.22 4.29 21.21
C PHE A 168 14.35 4.38 19.71
N TYR A 169 13.79 3.40 19.01
CA TYR A 169 13.93 3.25 17.59
C TYR A 169 12.59 2.97 16.93
N ARG A 170 12.36 3.60 15.78
CA ARG A 170 11.27 3.28 14.88
C ARG A 170 11.84 2.84 13.53
N PHE A 171 11.32 1.73 13.01
CA PHE A 171 11.71 1.20 11.71
C PHE A 171 10.53 1.21 10.75
N GLU A 172 10.82 1.60 9.52
CA GLU A 172 9.90 1.56 8.39
C GLU A 172 10.64 1.00 7.18
N TYR A 173 9.90 0.39 6.25
CA TYR A 173 10.49 -0.02 4.98
C TYR A 173 9.52 0.12 3.82
N ASP A 174 10.07 0.37 2.64
CA ASP A 174 9.35 0.19 1.37
C ASP A 174 10.01 -0.93 0.58
N GLU A 175 9.19 -1.84 0.05
CA GLU A 175 9.64 -2.91 -0.83
C GLU A 175 9.23 -2.62 -2.27
N THR A 176 10.11 -2.94 -3.21
CA THR A 176 9.86 -2.83 -4.64
C THR A 176 10.37 -4.07 -5.35
N TYR A 177 9.56 -4.64 -6.23
CA TYR A 177 9.96 -5.83 -6.98
C TYR A 177 9.65 -5.70 -8.47
N LYS A 178 10.48 -6.37 -9.27
CA LYS A 178 10.34 -6.46 -10.72
C LYS A 178 9.37 -7.57 -11.09
N VAL A 179 8.36 -7.26 -11.89
CA VAL A 179 7.41 -8.21 -12.47
C VAL A 179 7.74 -8.39 -13.94
N VAL A 180 7.94 -9.63 -14.37
CA VAL A 180 8.15 -9.98 -15.78
C VAL A 180 7.00 -10.88 -16.22
N ALA A 181 6.20 -10.42 -17.18
CA ALA A 181 5.13 -11.19 -17.78
C ALA A 181 5.73 -12.43 -18.51
N PRO A 182 5.41 -13.66 -18.08
CA PRO A 182 6.04 -14.88 -18.63
C PRO A 182 5.71 -15.11 -20.11
N ASP A 183 4.51 -14.74 -20.54
CA ASP A 183 3.93 -15.06 -21.85
C ASP A 183 3.81 -13.83 -22.75
N TRP A 184 4.62 -12.80 -22.50
CA TRP A 184 4.62 -11.57 -23.30
C TRP A 184 4.90 -11.84 -24.79
N LYS A 185 4.13 -11.15 -25.66
CA LYS A 185 4.33 -11.17 -27.11
C LYS A 185 4.32 -9.75 -27.68
N PRO A 186 5.15 -9.47 -28.70
CA PRO A 186 5.26 -8.12 -29.27
C PRO A 186 4.00 -7.68 -30.03
N ASN A 187 3.17 -8.63 -30.46
CA ASN A 187 1.96 -8.37 -31.22
C ASN A 187 0.71 -8.66 -30.38
N LYS A 188 -0.39 -8.01 -30.75
CA LYS A 188 -1.75 -8.27 -30.27
C LYS A 188 -2.68 -8.55 -31.43
N LEU A 189 -3.82 -9.14 -31.11
CA LEU A 189 -4.89 -9.40 -32.06
C LEU A 189 -5.86 -8.22 -32.09
N ILE A 190 -6.26 -7.81 -33.30
CA ILE A 190 -7.34 -6.84 -33.52
C ILE A 190 -8.36 -7.43 -34.48
N VAL A 191 -9.58 -6.89 -34.46
CA VAL A 191 -10.56 -7.14 -35.52
C VAL A 191 -10.05 -6.48 -36.80
N ASP A 192 -10.12 -7.19 -37.91
CA ASP A 192 -9.77 -6.66 -39.23
C ASP A 192 -10.78 -5.56 -39.62
N PRO A 193 -10.35 -4.29 -39.69
CA PRO A 193 -11.26 -3.20 -40.03
C PRO A 193 -11.75 -3.27 -41.49
N SER A 194 -11.11 -4.08 -42.34
CA SER A 194 -11.47 -4.27 -43.74
C SER A 194 -12.66 -5.22 -43.93
N ASN A 195 -13.08 -5.95 -42.89
CA ASN A 195 -14.18 -6.92 -42.95
C ASN A 195 -15.20 -6.70 -41.81
N PRO A 196 -16.15 -5.76 -41.97
CA PRO A 196 -17.17 -5.46 -40.96
C PRO A 196 -18.36 -6.46 -40.98
N GLY A 197 -18.20 -7.64 -41.57
CA GLY A 197 -19.25 -8.65 -41.70
C GLY A 197 -19.63 -9.34 -40.37
N PRO A 198 -20.68 -10.18 -40.36
CA PRO A 198 -21.09 -10.93 -39.16
C PRO A 198 -20.04 -11.97 -38.73
N GLU A 199 -19.16 -12.36 -39.66
CA GLU A 199 -18.02 -13.24 -39.45
C GLU A 199 -16.73 -12.42 -39.49
N TYR A 200 -16.34 -11.88 -38.33
CA TYR A 200 -15.14 -11.05 -38.23
C TYR A 200 -13.89 -11.86 -38.53
N THR A 201 -12.97 -11.26 -39.28
CA THR A 201 -11.58 -11.71 -39.42
C THR A 201 -10.69 -10.94 -38.45
N PHE A 202 -9.50 -11.48 -38.18
CA PHE A 202 -8.57 -10.91 -37.21
C PHE A 202 -7.17 -10.74 -37.81
N LEU A 203 -6.48 -9.68 -37.38
CA LEU A 203 -5.11 -9.38 -37.79
C LEU A 203 -4.23 -9.23 -36.56
N THR A 204 -2.95 -9.60 -36.68
CA THR A 204 -1.95 -9.32 -35.65
C THR A 204 -1.25 -8.00 -35.95
N VAL A 205 -1.20 -7.11 -34.97
CA VAL A 205 -0.52 -5.82 -35.05
C VAL A 205 0.44 -5.65 -33.87
N PRO A 206 1.49 -4.82 -33.96
CA PRO A 206 2.33 -4.49 -32.81
C PRO A 206 1.50 -3.97 -31.63
N ARG A 207 1.91 -4.30 -30.41
CA ARG A 207 1.34 -3.73 -29.18
C ARG A 207 1.60 -2.23 -29.10
N ASN A 208 0.75 -1.52 -28.36
CA ASN A 208 0.92 -0.08 -28.16
C ASN A 208 1.88 0.20 -26.99
N ASN A 209 2.27 1.47 -26.82
CA ASN A 209 3.21 1.89 -25.78
C ASN A 209 2.67 1.76 -24.33
N GLY A 210 1.40 1.40 -24.14
CA GLY A 210 0.78 1.27 -22.82
C GLY A 210 0.96 -0.10 -22.18
N GLU A 211 1.14 -1.15 -22.99
CA GLU A 211 1.31 -2.54 -22.56
C GLU A 211 2.81 -2.81 -22.29
N SER A 212 3.16 -3.64 -21.30
CA SER A 212 4.57 -3.92 -20.99
C SER A 212 4.87 -5.35 -20.56
N ARG A 213 6.06 -5.82 -20.89
CA ARG A 213 6.64 -7.07 -20.38
C ARG A 213 7.21 -6.91 -18.97
N ILE A 214 7.78 -5.74 -18.69
CA ILE A 214 8.53 -5.45 -17.46
C ILE A 214 7.83 -4.33 -16.71
N CYS A 215 7.48 -4.61 -15.45
CA CYS A 215 6.82 -3.67 -14.55
C CYS A 215 7.45 -3.73 -13.16
N TYR A 216 7.06 -2.77 -12.32
CA TYR A 216 7.54 -2.60 -10.96
C TYR A 216 6.37 -2.31 -10.03
N THR A 217 6.32 -3.05 -8.92
CA THR A 217 5.35 -2.79 -7.84
C THR A 217 6.11 -2.31 -6.63
N THR A 218 5.68 -1.18 -6.06
CA THR A 218 6.19 -0.65 -4.79
C THR A 218 5.10 -0.73 -3.72
N LYS A 219 5.45 -1.23 -2.54
CA LYS A 219 4.58 -1.29 -1.36
C LYS A 219 5.28 -0.67 -0.16
N LYS A 220 4.55 0.12 0.61
CA LYS A 220 4.99 0.60 1.93
C LYS A 220 4.62 -0.43 3.00
N SER A 221 5.44 -0.56 4.03
CA SER A 221 5.08 -1.35 5.21
C SER A 221 3.96 -0.68 5.99
N ASP A 222 2.96 -1.46 6.40
CA ASP A 222 1.89 -1.01 7.31
C ASP A 222 2.25 -1.20 8.80
N ASP A 223 3.32 -1.94 9.11
CA ASP A 223 3.72 -2.19 10.51
C ASP A 223 4.64 -1.10 11.04
N LEU A 224 4.23 -0.52 12.17
CA LEU A 224 5.00 0.44 12.96
C LEU A 224 5.94 -0.31 13.91
N MET A 225 7.17 -0.59 13.49
CA MET A 225 8.11 -1.39 14.28
C MET A 225 8.86 -0.50 15.27
N LEU A 226 8.61 -0.72 16.57
CA LEU A 226 9.17 0.08 17.67
C LEU A 226 10.05 -0.79 18.57
N ILE A 227 11.31 -0.40 18.74
CA ILE A 227 12.28 -1.10 19.60
C ILE A 227 12.77 -0.15 20.71
N SER A 228 12.93 -0.69 21.91
CA SER A 228 13.52 0.00 23.06
C SER A 228 14.67 -0.84 23.62
N ASN A 229 15.85 -0.25 23.74
CA ASN A 229 17.03 -0.87 24.34
C ASN A 229 17.27 -0.36 25.78
N VAL A 230 16.28 0.30 26.39
CA VAL A 230 16.34 0.74 27.79
C VAL A 230 16.63 -0.45 28.70
N GLY A 231 17.68 -0.35 29.52
CA GLY A 231 18.09 -1.39 30.47
C GLY A 231 19.04 -2.44 29.89
N LEU A 232 19.43 -2.35 28.61
CA LEU A 232 20.48 -3.20 28.03
C LEU A 232 21.86 -2.56 28.20
N SER A 233 22.88 -3.39 28.42
CA SER A 233 24.28 -2.96 28.64
C SER A 233 24.98 -2.49 27.36
N GLU A 234 24.49 -2.91 26.19
CA GLU A 234 24.96 -2.48 24.88
C GLU A 234 23.76 -2.09 24.02
N ASP A 235 23.85 -0.97 23.31
CA ASP A 235 22.85 -0.54 22.34
C ASP A 235 23.12 -1.19 20.98
N ARG A 236 22.68 -2.44 20.85
CA ARG A 236 22.75 -3.23 19.60
C ARG A 236 21.35 -3.58 19.12
N ILE A 237 21.09 -3.28 17.86
CA ILE A 237 19.87 -3.73 17.17
C ILE A 237 20.21 -4.93 16.30
N ASN A 238 19.37 -5.96 16.38
CA ASN A 238 19.31 -7.07 15.43
C ASN A 238 17.83 -7.43 15.20
N LEU A 239 17.20 -6.73 14.26
CA LEU A 239 15.77 -6.79 14.01
C LEU A 239 15.47 -7.59 12.72
N PRO A 240 14.74 -8.73 12.79
CA PRO A 240 14.24 -9.42 11.60
C PRO A 240 13.07 -8.64 10.95
N ILE A 241 13.38 -7.60 10.17
CA ILE A 241 12.39 -6.63 9.68
C ILE A 241 11.40 -7.20 8.65
N ARG A 242 11.82 -8.18 7.83
CA ARG A 242 10.97 -8.71 6.77
C ARG A 242 11.37 -10.15 6.42
N PHE A 243 10.44 -11.08 6.58
CA PHE A 243 10.56 -12.43 6.05
C PHE A 243 9.79 -12.55 4.72
N ILE A 244 10.39 -13.22 3.74
CA ILE A 244 9.77 -13.50 2.44
C ILE A 244 9.94 -14.99 2.14
N ASN A 245 8.83 -15.71 1.98
CA ASN A 245 8.83 -17.14 1.68
C ASN A 245 9.51 -17.40 0.31
N ILE A 246 10.25 -18.50 0.16
CA ILE A 246 10.91 -18.87 -1.10
C ILE A 246 9.94 -19.02 -2.28
N LYS A 247 8.67 -19.36 -2.01
CA LYS A 247 7.60 -19.52 -3.01
C LYS A 247 6.88 -18.20 -3.32
N ASP A 248 7.24 -17.09 -2.68
CA ASP A 248 6.60 -15.80 -2.92
C ASP A 248 7.03 -15.23 -4.28
N PRO A 249 6.09 -14.92 -5.19
CA PRO A 249 6.40 -14.36 -6.51
C PRO A 249 7.14 -13.01 -6.47
N ILE A 250 7.10 -12.25 -5.37
CA ILE A 250 7.77 -10.93 -5.29
C ILE A 250 9.30 -11.03 -5.38
N ILE A 251 9.88 -12.18 -5.01
CA ILE A 251 11.33 -12.43 -5.14
C ILE A 251 11.67 -13.26 -6.39
N MET A 252 10.71 -13.54 -7.27
CA MET A 252 10.92 -14.34 -8.49
C MET A 252 12.03 -13.78 -9.38
N GLN A 253 12.09 -12.45 -9.47
CA GLN A 253 13.04 -11.72 -10.32
C GLN A 253 14.05 -10.99 -9.43
N ARG A 254 14.01 -9.65 -9.45
CA ARG A 254 14.84 -8.78 -8.63
C ARG A 254 13.95 -8.05 -7.63
N TYR A 255 14.41 -8.03 -6.39
CA TYR A 255 13.73 -7.42 -5.26
C TYR A 255 14.61 -6.32 -4.66
N SER A 256 13.98 -5.25 -4.19
CA SER A 256 14.60 -4.15 -3.46
C SER A 256 13.81 -3.86 -2.20
N ILE A 257 14.52 -3.53 -1.14
CA ILE A 257 13.93 -2.98 0.08
C ILE A 257 14.78 -1.79 0.52
N ILE A 258 14.13 -0.68 0.85
CA ILE A 258 14.75 0.42 1.59
C ILE A 258 14.23 0.39 3.01
N VAL A 259 15.13 0.27 3.96
CA VAL A 259 14.82 0.36 5.39
C VAL A 259 15.23 1.74 5.89
N ARG A 260 14.39 2.33 6.73
CA ARG A 260 14.61 3.61 7.41
C ARG A 260 14.53 3.36 8.90
N GLN A 261 15.59 3.75 9.62
CA GLN A 261 15.64 3.77 11.08
C GLN A 261 15.54 5.22 11.53
N TYR A 262 14.60 5.50 12.41
CA TYR A 262 14.47 6.75 13.14
C TYR A 262 14.91 6.55 14.58
N VAL A 263 15.87 7.34 15.06
CA VAL A 263 16.19 7.40 16.49
C VAL A 263 15.22 8.37 17.15
N GLN A 264 14.45 7.89 18.11
CA GLN A 264 13.38 8.66 18.75
C GLN A 264 13.81 9.13 20.15
N ASN A 265 13.22 10.23 20.60
CA ASN A 265 13.23 10.56 22.02
C ASN A 265 12.09 9.80 22.74
N LEU A 266 12.09 9.87 24.07
CA LEU A 266 11.10 9.16 24.90
C LEU A 266 9.65 9.59 24.60
N ALA A 267 9.42 10.88 24.38
CA ALA A 267 8.08 11.41 24.14
C ALA A 267 7.51 10.91 22.81
N SER A 268 8.31 10.98 21.73
CA SER A 268 7.97 10.43 20.42
C SER A 268 7.70 8.92 20.50
N TYR A 269 8.61 8.14 21.09
CA TYR A 269 8.44 6.70 21.24
C TYR A 269 7.16 6.33 22.01
N THR A 270 6.86 7.05 23.09
CA THR A 270 5.64 6.84 23.89
C THR A 270 4.38 7.15 23.09
N TYR A 271 4.39 8.23 22.31
CA TYR A 271 3.28 8.59 21.43
C TYR A 271 3.01 7.51 20.38
N TYR A 272 4.04 7.06 19.66
CA TYR A 272 3.91 6.02 18.63
C TYR A 272 3.58 4.64 19.22
N LYS A 273 4.09 4.31 20.41
CA LYS A 273 3.73 3.07 21.11
C LYS A 273 2.26 3.08 21.52
N THR A 274 1.78 4.21 22.03
CA THR A 274 0.35 4.38 22.34
C THR A 274 -0.49 4.26 21.08
N LEU A 275 -0.10 4.93 20.00
CA LEU A 275 -0.77 4.82 18.70
C LEU A 275 -0.84 3.36 18.21
N LYS A 276 0.28 2.63 18.25
CA LYS A 276 0.33 1.20 17.87
C LYS A 276 -0.64 0.36 18.69
N ASN A 277 -0.66 0.55 20.02
CA ASN A 277 -1.53 -0.19 20.92
C ASN A 277 -3.01 0.07 20.61
N LEU A 278 -3.37 1.33 20.31
CA LEU A 278 -4.74 1.69 19.94
C LEU A 278 -5.16 1.07 18.59
N SER A 279 -4.28 1.06 17.60
CA SER A 279 -4.56 0.48 16.27
C SER A 279 -4.63 -1.05 16.28
N THR A 280 -3.85 -1.72 17.13
CA THR A 280 -3.85 -3.19 17.22
C THR A 280 -5.00 -3.77 18.07
N SER A 281 -5.63 -2.96 18.92
CA SER A 281 -6.78 -3.36 19.73
C SER A 281 -8.13 -3.47 18.98
N ALA A 282 -8.13 -3.42 17.65
CA ALA A 282 -9.31 -3.53 16.78
C ALA A 282 -9.97 -4.93 16.72
N SER A 283 -9.88 -5.74 17.78
CA SER A 283 -10.79 -6.87 17.95
C SER A 283 -12.16 -6.29 18.30
N LEU A 284 -13.21 -6.62 17.54
CA LEU A 284 -14.60 -6.17 17.72
C LEU A 284 -15.18 -6.37 19.14
N LEU A 285 -14.48 -7.11 20.01
CA LEU A 285 -14.85 -7.44 21.37
C LEU A 285 -13.93 -6.80 22.44
N SER A 286 -12.96 -5.97 22.03
CA SER A 286 -12.06 -5.26 22.94
C SER A 286 -12.77 -4.05 23.56
N GLN A 287 -12.98 -4.10 24.89
CA GLN A 287 -13.59 -3.03 25.69
C GLN A 287 -12.59 -1.96 26.17
N VAL A 288 -11.41 -1.85 25.55
CA VAL A 288 -10.48 -0.77 25.90
C VAL A 288 -11.05 0.51 25.29
N GLN A 289 -11.73 1.32 26.10
CA GLN A 289 -12.02 2.71 25.72
C GLN A 289 -10.68 3.43 25.56
N PRO A 290 -10.27 3.79 24.34
CA PRO A 290 -9.01 4.48 24.13
C PRO A 290 -9.02 5.80 24.90
N GLY A 291 -8.07 6.02 25.80
CA GLY A 291 -7.76 7.36 26.25
C GLY A 291 -7.32 8.22 25.06
N PHE A 292 -7.48 9.54 25.16
CA PHE A 292 -7.01 10.45 24.11
C PHE A 292 -5.47 10.44 24.05
N ASN A 293 -4.90 10.13 22.89
CA ASN A 293 -3.44 10.11 22.68
C ASN A 293 -2.93 11.54 22.45
N TYR A 294 -2.74 12.28 23.53
CA TYR A 294 -2.12 13.60 23.49
C TYR A 294 -0.68 13.48 22.97
N GLY A 295 -0.35 14.25 21.93
CA GLY A 295 1.05 14.45 21.54
C GLY A 295 1.60 15.77 22.08
N ASN A 296 2.51 16.41 21.36
CA ASN A 296 3.18 17.64 21.79
C ASN A 296 2.65 18.92 21.12
N LEU A 297 1.47 18.86 20.50
CA LEU A 297 0.80 20.00 19.87
C LEU A 297 -0.27 20.60 20.78
N LYS A 298 -0.48 21.91 20.69
CA LYS A 298 -1.52 22.64 21.41
C LYS A 298 -2.09 23.79 20.58
N SER A 299 -3.33 24.18 20.88
CA SER A 299 -3.89 25.45 20.42
C SER A 299 -3.27 26.60 21.22
N ASN A 300 -2.97 27.69 20.52
CA ASN A 300 -2.48 28.93 21.11
C ASN A 300 -3.64 29.83 21.57
N ASP A 301 -4.85 29.57 21.07
CA ASP A 301 -6.05 30.37 21.32
C ASP A 301 -6.94 29.78 22.41
N ASP A 302 -6.99 28.44 22.52
CA ASP A 302 -7.83 27.70 23.47
C ASP A 302 -7.08 26.49 24.06
N PRO A 303 -6.60 26.55 25.31
CA PRO A 303 -5.90 25.44 25.96
C PRO A 303 -6.71 24.14 26.12
N ASP A 304 -8.04 24.22 26.07
CA ASP A 304 -8.93 23.04 26.21
C ASP A 304 -9.23 22.39 24.84
N GLU A 305 -8.84 23.02 23.73
CA GLU A 305 -9.02 22.48 22.38
C GLU A 305 -8.17 21.23 22.14
N LYS A 306 -8.82 20.16 21.68
CA LYS A 306 -8.18 18.86 21.43
C LYS A 306 -7.56 18.82 20.04
N ILE A 307 -6.26 18.53 20.01
CA ILE A 307 -5.48 18.26 18.79
C ILE A 307 -4.74 16.93 18.94
N ILE A 308 -4.75 16.14 17.87
CA ILE A 308 -4.03 14.86 17.80
C ILE A 308 -2.81 15.06 16.91
N GLY A 309 -1.66 14.55 17.34
CA GLY A 309 -0.47 14.58 16.52
C GLY A 309 0.78 14.82 17.32
N PHE A 310 1.91 14.49 16.71
CA PHE A 310 3.23 14.72 17.30
C PHE A 310 4.12 15.38 16.25
N PHE A 311 4.79 16.44 16.65
CA PHE A 311 5.89 17.04 15.92
C PHE A 311 7.17 16.35 16.39
N GLU A 312 7.80 15.58 15.52
CA GLU A 312 9.03 14.85 15.79
C GLU A 312 10.21 15.54 15.10
N VAL A 313 11.36 15.58 15.79
CA VAL A 313 12.65 15.88 15.17
C VAL A 313 13.55 14.68 15.46
N SER A 314 13.84 13.89 14.43
CA SER A 314 14.54 12.61 14.60
C SER A 314 15.67 12.46 13.58
N SER A 315 16.78 11.85 14.02
CA SER A 315 17.78 11.38 13.08
C SER A 315 17.24 10.19 12.30
N ILE A 316 17.62 10.10 11.03
CA ILE A 316 17.28 9.00 10.14
C ILE A 316 18.56 8.38 9.57
N SER A 317 18.60 7.05 9.54
CA SER A 317 19.55 6.27 8.75
C SER A 317 18.79 5.35 7.81
N SER A 318 19.17 5.38 6.53
CA SER A 318 18.46 4.66 5.48
C SER A 318 19.41 3.77 4.71
N LYS A 319 19.03 2.51 4.49
CA LYS A 319 19.80 1.57 3.67
C LYS A 319 18.89 0.85 2.69
N ARG A 320 19.23 0.97 1.40
CA ARG A 320 18.61 0.19 0.32
C ARG A 320 19.52 -0.97 -0.06
N ILE A 321 18.92 -2.15 -0.21
CA ILE A 321 19.56 -3.32 -0.80
C ILE A 321 18.77 -3.83 -2.00
N PHE A 322 19.44 -4.60 -2.83
CA PHE A 322 18.86 -5.34 -3.95
C PHE A 322 19.38 -6.77 -3.90
N PHE A 323 18.54 -7.72 -4.33
CA PHE A 323 18.99 -9.07 -4.61
C PHE A 323 18.12 -9.69 -5.71
N ASN A 324 18.72 -10.57 -6.51
CA ASN A 324 17.98 -11.47 -7.39
C ASN A 324 17.73 -12.80 -6.69
N PHE A 325 16.71 -13.54 -7.14
CA PHE A 325 16.45 -14.89 -6.64
C PHE A 325 17.72 -15.77 -6.62
N ARG A 326 18.49 -15.73 -7.71
CA ARG A 326 19.70 -16.56 -7.90
C ARG A 326 20.93 -16.09 -7.14
N ASP A 327 20.92 -14.86 -6.62
CA ASP A 327 21.99 -14.37 -5.75
C ASP A 327 21.90 -15.02 -4.37
N ILE A 328 20.68 -15.42 -3.96
CA ILE A 328 20.39 -16.04 -2.67
C ILE A 328 20.19 -17.56 -2.82
N PHE A 329 19.28 -17.98 -3.71
CA PHE A 329 18.90 -19.36 -3.92
C PHE A 329 19.53 -19.92 -5.21
N ILE A 330 20.73 -20.46 -5.07
CA ILE A 330 21.55 -20.90 -6.22
C ILE A 330 20.86 -22.02 -6.99
N THR A 331 20.38 -23.06 -6.29
CA THR A 331 19.86 -24.30 -6.90
C THR A 331 18.36 -24.50 -6.74
N ASP A 332 17.69 -23.75 -5.86
CA ASP A 332 16.25 -23.93 -5.65
C ASP A 332 15.43 -23.54 -6.89
N GLN A 333 14.21 -24.08 -6.98
CA GLN A 333 13.27 -23.73 -8.05
C GLN A 333 12.79 -22.28 -7.84
N HIS A 334 12.64 -21.53 -8.94
CA HIS A 334 12.00 -20.20 -8.86
C HIS A 334 10.57 -20.32 -8.33
N PRO A 335 10.08 -19.32 -7.57
CA PRO A 335 8.68 -19.26 -7.18
C PRO A 335 7.76 -19.24 -8.41
N PRO A 336 6.52 -19.73 -8.27
CA PRO A 336 5.52 -19.58 -9.32
C PRO A 336 5.24 -18.10 -9.60
N PHE A 337 4.66 -17.80 -10.76
CA PHE A 337 4.13 -16.46 -11.04
C PHE A 337 2.88 -16.18 -10.18
N PHE A 338 2.49 -14.92 -10.05
CA PHE A 338 1.33 -14.47 -9.25
C PHE A 338 0.00 -15.14 -9.63
N PHE A 339 -0.10 -15.66 -10.87
CA PHE A 339 -1.30 -16.28 -11.43
C PHE A 339 -0.97 -17.57 -12.17
N SER A 340 -1.97 -18.44 -12.32
CA SER A 340 -1.89 -19.56 -13.24
C SER A 340 -2.00 -19.07 -14.68
N CYS A 341 -0.95 -19.24 -15.48
CA CYS A 341 -0.91 -18.82 -16.88
C CYS A 341 -1.35 -19.93 -17.83
N ALA A 342 -2.48 -20.59 -17.54
CA ALA A 342 -3.02 -21.63 -18.39
C ALA A 342 -3.57 -21.01 -19.70
N PRO A 343 -3.14 -21.49 -20.88
CA PRO A 343 -3.63 -20.94 -22.15
C PRO A 343 -5.08 -21.33 -22.43
N LEU A 344 -5.82 -20.42 -23.04
CA LEU A 344 -7.15 -20.62 -23.59
C LEU A 344 -7.05 -20.68 -25.11
N GLU A 345 -7.27 -21.86 -25.69
CA GLU A 345 -7.30 -22.05 -27.14
C GLU A 345 -8.74 -22.04 -27.65
N LEU A 346 -9.00 -21.25 -28.69
CA LEU A 346 -10.31 -21.08 -29.31
C LEU A 346 -10.22 -21.28 -30.82
N SER A 347 -11.13 -22.10 -31.37
CA SER A 347 -11.28 -22.23 -32.82
C SER A 347 -11.87 -20.97 -33.43
N ASN A 348 -11.21 -20.44 -34.45
CA ASN A 348 -11.60 -19.26 -35.20
C ASN A 348 -12.61 -19.62 -36.28
N CYS A 349 -13.83 -19.94 -35.84
CA CYS A 349 -14.97 -20.22 -36.71
C CYS A 349 -16.27 -19.64 -36.13
N TRP A 350 -17.31 -19.56 -36.97
CA TRP A 350 -18.58 -18.89 -36.62
C TRP A 350 -19.78 -19.84 -36.53
N ASN A 351 -19.57 -21.15 -36.72
CA ASN A 351 -20.61 -22.17 -36.56
C ASN A 351 -20.96 -22.41 -35.08
N VAL A 352 -22.11 -23.07 -34.82
CA VAL A 352 -22.54 -23.44 -33.47
C VAL A 352 -21.46 -24.30 -32.78
N GLY A 353 -21.01 -23.87 -31.60
CA GLY A 353 -19.95 -24.52 -30.84
C GLY A 353 -18.52 -24.01 -31.11
N CYS A 354 -18.35 -23.04 -32.02
CA CYS A 354 -17.06 -22.42 -32.31
C CYS A 354 -16.69 -21.24 -31.39
N GLY A 355 -15.41 -20.88 -31.39
CA GLY A 355 -14.85 -19.82 -30.56
C GLY A 355 -14.96 -18.38 -31.12
N GLY A 356 -15.36 -18.17 -32.38
CA GLY A 356 -15.38 -16.85 -33.05
C GLY A 356 -16.03 -15.72 -32.24
N PRO A 357 -17.27 -15.89 -31.74
CA PRO A 357 -17.93 -14.88 -30.90
C PRO A 357 -17.16 -14.56 -29.61
N LYS A 358 -16.52 -15.56 -28.98
CA LYS A 358 -15.71 -15.37 -27.77
C LYS A 358 -14.38 -14.67 -28.08
N ILE A 359 -13.73 -15.03 -29.18
CA ILE A 359 -12.53 -14.35 -29.69
C ILE A 359 -12.85 -12.88 -29.91
N TYR A 360 -13.93 -12.56 -30.63
CA TYR A 360 -14.38 -11.19 -30.87
C TYR A 360 -14.62 -10.43 -29.56
N SER A 361 -15.31 -11.05 -28.59
CA SER A 361 -15.54 -10.46 -27.27
C SER A 361 -14.25 -10.17 -26.50
N ILE A 362 -13.24 -11.03 -26.57
CA ILE A 362 -11.94 -10.81 -25.91
C ILE A 362 -11.20 -9.66 -26.59
N VAL A 363 -11.16 -9.66 -27.92
CA VAL A 363 -10.41 -8.68 -28.73
C VAL A 363 -11.02 -7.28 -28.65
N THR A 364 -12.34 -7.17 -28.67
CA THR A 364 -13.05 -5.88 -28.59
C THR A 364 -13.28 -5.41 -27.14
N GLY A 365 -13.16 -6.32 -26.18
CA GLY A 365 -13.19 -5.98 -24.77
C GLY A 365 -11.95 -5.20 -24.34
N LEU A 366 -11.94 -4.77 -23.07
CA LEU A 366 -10.83 -4.01 -22.49
C LEU A 366 -9.58 -4.87 -22.22
N GLY A 367 -9.53 -6.13 -22.69
CA GLY A 367 -8.40 -7.03 -22.47
C GLY A 367 -8.10 -7.33 -21.00
N ARG A 368 -9.11 -7.24 -20.11
CA ARG A 368 -8.91 -7.38 -18.65
C ARG A 368 -8.75 -8.82 -18.16
N GLU A 369 -9.31 -9.78 -18.88
CA GLU A 369 -9.30 -11.19 -18.47
C GLU A 369 -8.29 -12.01 -19.28
N PHE A 370 -8.34 -11.90 -20.61
CA PHE A 370 -7.47 -12.62 -21.53
C PHE A 370 -6.86 -11.68 -22.56
N ILE A 371 -5.64 -11.99 -22.99
CA ILE A 371 -4.94 -11.31 -24.10
C ILE A 371 -4.34 -12.32 -25.07
N PHE A 372 -4.15 -11.86 -26.31
CA PHE A 372 -3.56 -12.66 -27.37
C PHE A 372 -2.13 -13.10 -27.04
N TYR A 373 -1.88 -14.40 -27.20
CA TYR A 373 -0.56 -15.04 -27.09
C TYR A 373 -0.04 -15.56 -28.43
N GLY A 374 -0.93 -16.02 -29.31
CA GLY A 374 -0.50 -16.57 -30.60
C GLY A 374 -1.63 -17.27 -31.34
N SER A 375 -1.30 -17.91 -32.44
CA SER A 375 -2.23 -18.73 -33.22
C SER A 375 -1.53 -19.96 -33.81
N GLN A 376 -2.33 -20.95 -34.20
CA GLN A 376 -1.90 -22.16 -34.91
C GLN A 376 -2.61 -22.26 -36.26
N ASN A 377 -2.05 -23.09 -37.15
CA ASN A 377 -2.61 -23.40 -38.48
C ASN A 377 -3.18 -22.17 -39.20
N TYR A 378 -2.36 -21.14 -39.44
CA TYR A 378 -2.77 -19.94 -40.17
C TYR A 378 -4.04 -19.26 -39.60
N MET A 379 -4.11 -19.11 -38.27
CA MET A 379 -5.24 -18.49 -37.55
C MET A 379 -6.51 -19.35 -37.45
N GLU A 380 -6.46 -20.65 -37.72
CA GLU A 380 -7.58 -21.56 -37.43
C GLU A 380 -7.84 -21.67 -35.92
N ASN A 381 -6.80 -21.66 -35.09
CA ASN A 381 -6.91 -21.61 -33.64
C ASN A 381 -6.18 -20.39 -33.09
N ILE A 382 -6.81 -19.68 -32.18
CA ILE A 382 -6.26 -18.51 -31.51
C ILE A 382 -6.06 -18.83 -30.03
N ILE A 383 -4.86 -18.55 -29.54
CA ILE A 383 -4.43 -18.83 -28.18
C ILE A 383 -4.38 -17.52 -27.41
N PHE A 384 -5.03 -17.53 -26.26
CA PHE A 384 -5.02 -16.47 -25.27
C PHE A 384 -4.38 -16.94 -23.98
N VAL A 385 -3.88 -16.00 -23.19
CA VAL A 385 -3.45 -16.23 -21.80
C VAL A 385 -4.11 -15.20 -20.89
N PRO A 386 -4.24 -15.46 -19.57
CA PRO A 386 -4.71 -14.46 -18.64
C PRO A 386 -3.93 -13.16 -18.78
N SER A 387 -4.60 -12.02 -18.75
CA SER A 387 -3.99 -10.73 -19.07
C SER A 387 -2.70 -10.42 -18.30
N PRO A 388 -2.61 -10.67 -16.98
CA PRO A 388 -1.37 -10.44 -16.23
C PRO A 388 -0.16 -11.28 -16.71
N CYS A 389 -0.39 -12.41 -17.38
CA CYS A 389 0.66 -13.31 -17.86
C CYS A 389 1.35 -12.79 -19.12
N GLY A 390 0.65 -12.02 -19.94
CA GLY A 390 1.20 -11.46 -21.18
C GLY A 390 1.26 -9.93 -21.23
N ASP A 391 0.83 -9.23 -20.17
CA ASP A 391 0.96 -7.78 -19.97
C ASP A 391 0.99 -7.47 -18.46
N CYS A 392 2.16 -7.09 -17.94
CA CYS A 392 2.31 -6.87 -16.51
C CYS A 392 1.62 -5.59 -16.02
N THR A 393 1.18 -4.71 -16.92
CA THR A 393 0.53 -3.44 -16.53
C THR A 393 -0.84 -3.65 -15.92
N GLN A 394 -1.40 -4.85 -16.06
CA GLN A 394 -2.66 -5.26 -15.42
C GLN A 394 -2.54 -5.39 -13.90
N ILE A 395 -1.32 -5.52 -13.36
CA ILE A 395 -1.06 -5.78 -11.93
C ILE A 395 0.05 -4.91 -11.33
N SER A 396 0.74 -4.12 -12.16
CA SER A 396 1.97 -3.44 -11.78
C SER A 396 2.21 -2.22 -12.67
N SER A 397 3.16 -1.36 -12.32
CA SER A 397 3.45 -0.15 -13.10
C SER A 397 4.55 -0.40 -14.13
N ASN A 398 4.36 -0.02 -15.39
CA ASN A 398 5.44 0.02 -16.38
C ASN A 398 6.43 1.18 -16.16
N ILE A 399 6.21 2.03 -15.14
CA ILE A 399 7.10 3.13 -14.79
C ILE A 399 8.23 2.58 -13.93
N ARG A 400 9.46 2.63 -14.46
CA ARG A 400 10.67 2.26 -13.72
C ARG A 400 10.94 3.27 -12.58
N PRO A 401 11.06 2.82 -11.32
CA PRO A 401 11.45 3.71 -10.22
C PRO A 401 12.85 4.29 -10.42
N LEU A 402 13.04 5.58 -10.09
CA LEU A 402 14.31 6.28 -10.30
C LEU A 402 15.49 5.65 -9.55
N PHE A 403 15.25 5.06 -8.38
CA PHE A 403 16.27 4.38 -7.59
C PHE A 403 16.62 2.97 -8.11
N TRP A 404 15.89 2.45 -9.11
CA TRP A 404 16.01 1.06 -9.53
C TRP A 404 17.28 0.82 -10.34
N ILE A 405 18.16 -0.07 -9.86
CA ILE A 405 19.42 -0.45 -10.49
C ILE A 405 19.32 -1.91 -10.94
N ASP A 406 19.60 -2.17 -12.22
CA ASP A 406 19.54 -3.53 -12.80
C ASP A 406 20.66 -4.44 -12.29
#